data_AF-A6J461-F1
#
_entry.id   AF-A6J461-F1
#
_cell.length_a   1.000
_cell.length_b   1.000
_cell.length_c   1.000
_cell.angle_alpha   90.00
_cell.angle_beta   90.00
_cell.angle_gamma   90.00
#
_symmetry.space_group_name_H-M   'P 1'
#
loop_
_entity.id
_entity.type
_entity.pdbx_description
1 polymer ?
#
loop_
_entity_poly.entity_id
_entity_poly.type
_entity_poly.pdbx_seq_one_letter_code
_entity_poly.pdbx_strand_id
1 'polypeptide(L)'
;MANKGPSYGMSREVQSKIEKKYDEELEERLVEWIVMQCGPDVGRPDRGRLGFQVWLKNGVILSKLVNSLYPEGSKPVKVPENPPSMVFKQMEQVAQFLKAAEDYGVTKTDMFQTVDLFEGKDMAAVQRTVMALGSLAVTKNDGHYRGDPNWFMNCPPTSTVSPILE
;
A
#
# COMPACT_ATOMS: atom_id res chain seq x y z
N MET A 1 -16.07 39.44 20.47
CA MET A 1 -15.64 39.15 19.09
C MET A 1 -14.89 37.82 19.09
N ALA A 2 -15.28 36.86 18.25
CA ALA A 2 -14.52 35.70 17.71
C ALA A 2 -13.90 34.68 18.73
N ASN A 3 -13.90 33.36 18.55
CA ASN A 3 -14.44 32.45 17.53
C ASN A 3 -14.24 30.99 18.02
N LYS A 4 -15.09 30.08 17.50
CA LYS A 4 -14.93 28.60 17.40
C LYS A 4 -15.15 27.75 18.66
N GLY A 5 -16.40 27.30 18.82
CA GLY A 5 -16.74 26.07 19.54
C GLY A 5 -16.20 24.81 18.82
N PRO A 6 -16.18 23.65 19.51
CA PRO A 6 -15.44 22.46 19.09
C PRO A 6 -15.95 21.89 17.77
N SER A 7 -15.09 21.86 16.75
CA SER A 7 -15.36 21.30 15.42
C SER A 7 -15.33 19.76 15.42
N TYR A 8 -16.14 19.12 16.27
CA TYR A 8 -16.09 17.65 16.51
C TYR A 8 -17.14 16.84 15.72
N GLY A 9 -18.11 17.48 15.06
CA GLY A 9 -19.10 16.79 14.21
C GLY A 9 -18.56 16.41 12.84
N MET A 10 -17.91 17.37 12.16
CA MET A 10 -17.41 17.21 10.79
C MET A 10 -16.35 16.09 10.68
N SER A 11 -15.49 15.94 11.69
CA SER A 11 -14.44 14.91 11.69
C SER A 11 -14.98 13.49 11.85
N ARG A 12 -16.06 13.28 12.63
CA ARG A 12 -16.65 11.93 12.83
C ARG A 12 -17.38 11.44 11.60
N GLU A 13 -18.09 12.32 10.89
CA GLU A 13 -18.78 11.96 9.64
C GLU A 13 -17.81 11.64 8.52
N VAL A 14 -16.71 12.41 8.41
CA VAL A 14 -15.63 12.13 7.46
C VAL A 14 -14.95 10.81 7.79
N GLN A 15 -14.62 10.56 9.06
CA GLN A 15 -14.03 9.29 9.48
C GLN A 15 -14.93 8.11 9.15
N SER A 16 -16.24 8.19 9.44
CA SER A 16 -17.18 7.11 9.12
C SER A 16 -17.28 6.84 7.62
N LYS A 17 -17.19 7.88 6.77
CA LYS A 17 -17.15 7.72 5.31
C LYS A 17 -15.88 7.05 4.83
N ILE A 18 -14.74 7.36 5.44
CA ILE A 18 -13.44 6.73 5.15
C ILE A 18 -13.48 5.25 5.54
N GLU A 19 -13.99 4.95 6.73
CA GLU A 19 -14.09 3.57 7.23
C GLU A 19 -14.99 2.72 6.33
N LYS A 20 -16.07 3.28 5.77
CA LYS A 20 -16.93 2.59 4.80
C LYS A 20 -16.25 2.30 3.46
N LYS A 21 -15.11 2.91 3.16
CA LYS A 21 -14.32 2.60 1.95
C LYS A 21 -13.35 1.45 2.16
N TYR A 22 -13.16 1.00 3.41
CA TYR A 22 -12.36 -0.17 3.70
C TYR A 22 -13.07 -1.41 3.16
N ASP A 23 -12.36 -2.20 2.36
CA ASP A 23 -12.90 -3.38 1.70
C ASP A 23 -12.18 -4.62 2.23
N GLU A 24 -12.91 -5.50 2.92
CA GLU A 24 -12.34 -6.70 3.55
C GLU A 24 -11.89 -7.72 2.51
N GLU A 25 -12.59 -7.84 1.37
CA GLU A 25 -12.19 -8.74 0.28
C GLU A 25 -10.90 -8.24 -0.39
N LEU A 26 -10.78 -6.91 -0.53
CA LEU A 26 -9.55 -6.27 -0.98
C LEU A 26 -8.40 -6.52 -0.01
N GLU A 27 -8.64 -6.45 1.31
CA GLU A 27 -7.63 -6.76 2.33
C GLU A 27 -7.06 -8.17 2.12
N GLU A 28 -7.92 -9.19 2.05
CA GLU A 28 -7.48 -10.58 1.91
C GLU A 28 -6.64 -10.76 0.63
N ARG A 29 -7.09 -10.17 -0.49
CA ARG A 29 -6.36 -10.21 -1.75
C ARG A 29 -5.00 -9.52 -1.67
N LEU A 30 -4.91 -8.36 -1.02
CA LEU A 30 -3.64 -7.65 -0.83
C LEU A 30 -2.69 -8.44 0.07
N VAL A 31 -3.20 -9.09 1.12
CA VAL A 31 -2.42 -9.98 1.99
C VAL A 31 -1.85 -11.14 1.18
N GLU A 32 -2.68 -11.82 0.39
CA GLU A 32 -2.24 -12.93 -0.47
C GLU A 32 -1.14 -12.49 -1.43
N TRP A 33 -1.33 -11.32 -2.08
CA TRP A 33 -0.31 -10.76 -2.96
C TRP A 33 1.00 -10.46 -2.22
N ILE A 34 0.95 -9.78 -1.08
CA ILE A 34 2.16 -9.42 -0.31
C ILE A 34 2.93 -10.69 0.11
N VAL A 35 2.24 -11.75 0.50
CA VAL A 35 2.86 -13.03 0.86
C VAL A 35 3.51 -13.70 -0.36
N MET A 36 2.84 -13.72 -1.51
CA MET A 36 3.40 -14.28 -2.75
C MET A 36 4.59 -13.48 -3.26
N GLN A 37 4.53 -12.16 -3.10
CA GLN A 37 5.52 -11.22 -3.58
C GLN A 37 6.78 -11.20 -2.69
N CYS A 38 6.60 -11.15 -1.36
CA CYS A 38 7.71 -11.12 -0.40
C CYS A 38 8.21 -12.50 0.04
N GLY A 39 7.40 -13.54 -0.10
CA GLY A 39 7.66 -14.89 0.41
C GLY A 39 7.06 -15.17 1.81
N PRO A 40 7.15 -16.42 2.30
CA PRO A 40 6.51 -16.83 3.56
C PRO A 40 7.08 -16.15 4.82
N ASP A 41 8.29 -15.60 4.76
CA ASP A 41 8.96 -14.94 5.88
C ASP A 41 8.24 -13.68 6.41
N VAL A 42 7.32 -13.09 5.64
CA VAL A 42 6.52 -11.97 6.14
C VAL A 42 5.36 -12.41 7.04
N GLY A 43 5.03 -13.70 7.07
CA GLY A 43 3.87 -14.22 7.79
C GLY A 43 2.54 -13.75 7.18
N ARG A 44 1.44 -13.93 7.93
CA ARG A 44 0.11 -13.43 7.59
C ARG A 44 -0.45 -12.62 8.78
N PRO A 45 -1.21 -11.53 8.54
CA PRO A 45 -1.86 -10.79 9.60
C PRO A 45 -2.99 -11.59 10.24
N ASP A 46 -3.37 -11.21 11.46
CA ASP A 46 -4.68 -11.55 12.02
C ASP A 46 -5.79 -10.98 11.14
N ARG A 47 -6.96 -11.64 11.13
CA ARG A 47 -8.09 -11.22 10.32
C ARG A 47 -8.58 -9.83 10.70
N GLY A 48 -8.85 -9.03 9.68
CA GLY A 48 -9.50 -7.73 9.79
C GLY A 48 -8.53 -6.58 9.93
N ARG A 49 -9.09 -5.38 9.81
CA ARG A 49 -8.37 -4.10 9.68
C ARG A 49 -7.23 -3.90 10.68
N LEU A 50 -7.43 -4.23 11.96
CA LEU A 50 -6.42 -4.02 12.99
C LEU A 50 -5.22 -4.96 12.80
N GLY A 51 -5.46 -6.22 12.43
CA GLY A 51 -4.41 -7.19 12.15
C GLY A 51 -3.58 -6.76 10.94
N PHE A 52 -4.26 -6.38 9.85
CA PHE A 52 -3.62 -5.84 8.65
C PHE A 52 -2.78 -4.58 8.94
N GLN A 53 -3.32 -3.66 9.74
CA GLN A 53 -2.61 -2.46 10.18
C GLN A 53 -1.34 -2.82 10.96
N VAL A 54 -1.44 -3.62 12.02
CA VAL A 54 -0.31 -3.97 12.89
C VAL A 54 0.80 -4.67 12.11
N TRP A 55 0.41 -5.52 11.16
CA TRP A 55 1.34 -6.23 10.29
C TRP A 55 2.18 -5.27 9.43
N LEU A 56 1.55 -4.25 8.83
CA LEU A 56 2.26 -3.28 7.98
C LEU A 56 2.91 -2.13 8.75
N LYS A 57 2.47 -1.85 9.99
CA LYS A 57 2.78 -0.65 10.77
C LYS A 57 4.27 -0.39 10.97
N ASN A 58 5.09 -1.43 11.11
CA ASN A 58 6.54 -1.28 11.30
C ASN A 58 7.30 -0.90 10.01
N GLY A 59 6.63 -0.91 8.86
CA GLY A 59 7.18 -0.55 7.54
C GLY A 59 8.10 -1.58 6.91
N VAL A 60 8.51 -2.64 7.61
CA VAL A 60 9.44 -3.66 7.12
C VAL A 60 8.83 -4.44 5.96
N ILE A 61 7.58 -4.87 6.11
CA ILE A 61 6.88 -5.64 5.07
C ILE A 61 6.62 -4.79 3.83
N LEU A 62 6.22 -3.53 4.01
CA LEU A 62 6.08 -2.58 2.90
C LEU A 62 7.40 -2.35 2.17
N SER A 63 8.50 -2.25 2.91
CA SER A 63 9.84 -2.08 2.33
C SER A 63 10.30 -3.32 1.55
N LYS A 64 10.03 -4.53 2.09
CA LYS A 64 10.25 -5.79 1.37
C LYS A 64 9.39 -5.87 0.10
N LEU A 65 8.13 -5.43 0.19
CA LEU A 65 7.20 -5.42 -0.93
C LEU A 65 7.73 -4.56 -2.08
N VAL A 66 8.02 -3.29 -1.84
CA VAL A 66 8.53 -2.43 -2.92
C VAL A 66 9.88 -2.94 -3.44
N ASN A 67 10.79 -3.37 -2.57
CA ASN A 67 12.09 -3.90 -2.99
C ASN A 67 12.00 -5.15 -3.87
N SER A 68 11.00 -6.00 -3.66
CA SER A 68 10.81 -7.20 -4.46
C SER A 68 10.41 -6.89 -5.92
N LEU A 69 9.89 -5.68 -6.17
CA LEU A 69 9.54 -5.19 -7.51
C LEU A 69 10.76 -4.62 -8.25
N TYR A 70 11.91 -4.54 -7.59
CA TYR A 70 13.18 -4.08 -8.17
C TYR A 70 14.17 -5.25 -8.23
N PRO A 71 15.14 -5.21 -9.16
CA PRO A 71 16.22 -6.17 -9.18
C PRO A 71 17.10 -6.01 -7.94
N GLU A 72 17.83 -7.07 -7.58
CA GLU A 72 18.61 -7.13 -6.34
C GLU A 72 19.62 -5.98 -6.16
N GLY A 73 20.19 -5.49 -7.26
CA GLY A 73 21.16 -4.38 -7.26
C GLY A 73 20.55 -2.96 -7.23
N SER A 74 19.22 -2.82 -7.27
CA SER A 74 18.55 -1.52 -7.36
C SER A 74 17.40 -1.38 -6.36
N LYS A 75 17.45 -2.12 -5.25
CA LYS A 75 16.47 -2.05 -4.17
C LYS A 75 16.45 -0.63 -3.57
N PRO A 76 15.32 0.10 -3.65
CA PRO A 76 15.26 1.51 -3.25
C PRO A 76 15.28 1.72 -1.72
N VAL A 77 14.86 0.72 -0.94
CA VAL A 77 14.70 0.86 0.50
C VAL A 77 15.64 -0.10 1.24
N LYS A 78 16.32 0.37 2.28
CA LYS A 78 17.10 -0.51 3.14
C LYS A 78 16.17 -1.19 4.16
N VAL A 79 16.10 -2.51 4.12
CA VAL A 79 15.34 -3.29 5.11
C VAL A 79 16.28 -3.63 6.27
N PRO A 80 15.97 -3.23 7.52
CA PRO A 80 16.78 -3.58 8.68
C PRO A 80 16.67 -5.09 8.98
N GLU A 81 17.73 -5.68 9.52
CA GLU A 81 17.74 -7.09 9.92
C GLU A 81 16.71 -7.39 11.02
N ASN A 82 16.57 -6.45 11.96
CA ASN A 82 15.60 -6.52 13.04
C ASN A 82 14.48 -5.48 12.85
N PRO A 83 13.22 -5.82 13.13
CA PRO A 83 12.12 -4.87 13.07
C PRO A 83 12.38 -3.66 13.99
N PRO A 84 12.15 -2.42 13.51
CA PRO A 84 12.38 -1.23 14.32
C PRO A 84 11.41 -1.19 15.51
N SER A 85 11.94 -1.08 16.73
CA SER A 85 11.15 -0.94 17.95
C SER A 85 10.77 0.52 18.27
N MET A 86 11.57 1.48 17.80
CA MET A 86 11.33 2.90 18.01
C MET A 86 10.30 3.44 17.02
N VAL A 87 9.31 4.19 17.53
CA VAL A 87 8.24 4.81 16.73
C VAL A 87 8.79 5.64 15.56
N PHE A 88 9.79 6.48 15.83
CA PHE A 88 10.43 7.30 14.78
C PHE A 88 11.01 6.45 13.65
N LYS A 89 11.66 5.33 13.97
CA LYS A 89 12.23 4.42 12.96
C LYS A 89 11.15 3.68 12.17
N GLN A 90 10.05 3.28 12.81
CA GLN A 90 8.91 2.68 12.10
C GLN A 90 8.29 3.68 11.11
N MET A 91 8.08 4.92 11.56
CA MET A 91 7.55 5.99 10.71
C MET A 91 8.48 6.33 9.54
N GLU A 92 9.80 6.38 9.80
CA GLU A 92 10.82 6.58 8.76
C GLU A 92 10.81 5.42 7.74
N GLN A 93 10.68 4.17 8.20
CA GLN A 93 10.61 3.01 7.33
C GLN A 93 9.39 3.06 6.39
N VAL A 94 8.24 3.45 6.90
CA VAL A 94 7.02 3.65 6.09
C VAL A 94 7.21 4.80 5.10
N ALA A 95 7.86 5.89 5.51
CA ALA A 95 8.14 7.02 4.62
C ALA A 95 9.09 6.64 3.47
N GLN A 96 10.10 5.78 3.72
CA GLN A 96 10.97 5.26 2.68
C GLN A 96 10.20 4.41 1.65
N PHE A 97 9.27 3.57 2.11
CA PHE A 97 8.36 2.85 1.22
C PHE A 97 7.53 3.81 0.36
N LEU A 98 6.90 4.81 0.96
CA LEU A 98 6.07 5.78 0.23
C LEU A 98 6.88 6.50 -0.85
N LYS A 99 8.12 6.89 -0.53
CA LYS A 99 9.01 7.49 -1.51
C LYS A 99 9.33 6.54 -2.67
N ALA A 100 9.69 5.30 -2.35
CA ALA A 100 9.98 4.28 -3.37
C ALA A 100 8.75 3.92 -4.22
N ALA A 101 7.54 3.95 -3.65
CA ALA A 101 6.29 3.75 -4.36
C ALA A 101 5.99 4.91 -5.32
N GLU A 102 6.24 6.16 -4.90
CA GLU A 102 6.17 7.33 -5.77
C GLU A 102 7.15 7.21 -6.95
N ASP A 103 8.41 6.87 -6.68
CA ASP A 103 9.43 6.66 -7.71
C ASP A 103 9.08 5.47 -8.64
N TYR A 104 8.35 4.47 -8.12
CA TYR A 104 7.82 3.39 -8.95
C TYR A 104 6.69 3.86 -9.88
N GLY A 105 6.04 4.99 -9.59
CA GLY A 105 4.99 5.60 -10.41
C GLY A 105 3.61 5.68 -9.75
N VAL A 106 3.48 5.33 -8.46
CA VAL A 106 2.22 5.52 -7.73
C VAL A 106 1.89 7.00 -7.65
N THR A 107 0.65 7.36 -8.00
CA THR A 107 0.24 8.76 -7.98
C THR A 107 0.11 9.28 -6.54
N LYS A 108 0.45 10.56 -6.32
CA LYS A 108 0.30 11.20 -5.00
C LYS A 108 -1.13 11.17 -4.46
N THR A 109 -2.12 11.12 -5.35
CA THR A 109 -3.55 11.03 -4.99
C THR A 109 -3.93 9.67 -4.40
N ASP A 110 -3.18 8.62 -4.74
CA ASP A 110 -3.37 7.27 -4.23
C ASP A 110 -2.44 6.96 -3.05
N MET A 111 -1.45 7.80 -2.75
CA MET A 111 -0.55 7.63 -1.61
C MET A 111 -1.23 7.95 -0.28
N PHE A 112 -1.04 7.07 0.71
CA PHE A 112 -1.37 7.35 2.09
C PHE A 112 -0.28 8.17 2.79
N GLN A 113 -0.58 8.74 3.96
CA GLN A 113 0.38 9.37 4.85
C GLN A 113 0.80 8.41 5.97
N THR A 114 2.04 8.49 6.45
CA THR A 114 2.54 7.58 7.51
C THR A 114 1.60 7.44 8.72
N VAL A 115 0.92 8.51 9.13
CA VAL A 115 -0.06 8.49 10.23
C VAL A 115 -1.31 7.67 9.92
N ASP A 116 -1.72 7.56 8.66
CA ASP A 116 -2.88 6.79 8.22
C ASP A 116 -2.70 5.31 8.52
N LEU A 117 -1.49 4.80 8.31
CA LEU A 117 -1.11 3.44 8.69
C LEU A 117 -0.73 3.34 10.17
N PHE A 118 0.11 4.24 10.66
CA PHE A 118 0.69 4.13 11.99
C PHE A 118 -0.36 4.25 13.11
N GLU A 119 -1.27 5.21 12.98
CA GLU A 119 -2.40 5.42 13.89
C GLU A 119 -3.69 4.76 13.39
N GLY A 120 -3.71 4.25 12.15
CA GLY A 120 -4.88 3.58 11.58
C GLY A 120 -5.98 4.55 11.15
N LYS A 121 -5.66 5.82 10.92
CA LYS A 121 -6.63 6.88 10.59
C LYS A 121 -7.34 6.64 9.25
N ASP A 122 -6.63 6.16 8.23
CA ASP A 122 -7.20 5.88 6.91
C ASP A 122 -6.58 4.61 6.31
N MET A 123 -7.08 3.46 6.74
CA MET A 123 -6.63 2.17 6.21
C MET A 123 -7.11 1.94 4.76
N ALA A 124 -8.17 2.62 4.32
CA ALA A 124 -8.63 2.55 2.94
C ALA A 124 -7.63 3.25 1.99
N ALA A 125 -6.98 4.33 2.41
CA ALA A 125 -5.85 4.91 1.69
C ALA A 125 -4.68 3.94 1.59
N VAL A 126 -4.36 3.20 2.67
CA VAL A 126 -3.31 2.17 2.64
C VAL A 126 -3.62 1.10 1.60
N GLN A 127 -4.86 0.58 1.59
CA GLN A 127 -5.28 -0.39 0.57
C GLN A 127 -5.15 0.17 -0.84
N ARG A 128 -5.57 1.42 -1.08
CA ARG A 128 -5.46 2.07 -2.39
C ARG A 128 -4.02 2.23 -2.86
N THR A 129 -3.09 2.64 -1.99
CA THR A 129 -1.67 2.76 -2.37
C THR A 129 -1.09 1.41 -2.77
N VAL A 130 -1.35 0.36 -1.99
CA VAL A 130 -0.84 -1.00 -2.25
C VAL A 130 -1.47 -1.56 -3.52
N MET A 131 -2.77 -1.32 -3.74
CA MET A 131 -3.49 -1.70 -4.96
C MET A 131 -2.90 -1.01 -6.21
N ALA A 132 -2.64 0.31 -6.13
CA ALA A 132 -2.03 1.06 -7.22
C ALA A 132 -0.62 0.55 -7.54
N LEU A 133 0.18 0.24 -6.51
CA LEU A 133 1.51 -0.34 -6.67
C LEU A 133 1.45 -1.71 -7.38
N GLY A 134 0.54 -2.59 -6.97
CA GLY A 134 0.35 -3.91 -7.59
C GLY A 134 -0.13 -3.80 -9.04
N SER A 135 -1.08 -2.91 -9.33
CA SER A 135 -1.56 -2.64 -10.69
C SER A 135 -0.45 -2.14 -11.62
N LEU A 136 0.39 -1.22 -11.13
CA LEU A 136 1.57 -0.75 -11.87
C LEU A 136 2.58 -1.87 -12.10
N ALA A 137 2.81 -2.73 -11.11
CA ALA A 137 3.72 -3.86 -11.23
C ALA A 137 3.26 -4.87 -12.30
N VAL A 138 1.96 -5.18 -12.33
CA VAL A 138 1.35 -6.01 -13.37
C VAL A 138 1.49 -5.34 -14.74
N THR A 139 1.21 -4.04 -14.83
CA THR A 139 1.23 -3.28 -16.09
C THR A 139 2.64 -3.16 -16.67
N LYS A 140 3.64 -2.94 -15.82
CA LYS A 140 5.05 -2.87 -16.24
C LYS A 140 5.55 -4.20 -16.81
N ASN A 141 5.11 -5.32 -16.21
CA ASN A 141 5.46 -6.67 -16.66
C ASN A 141 6.97 -6.92 -16.80
N ASP A 142 7.79 -6.30 -15.94
CA ASP A 142 9.26 -6.41 -15.94
C ASP A 142 9.77 -7.76 -15.37
N GLY A 143 8.90 -8.77 -15.20
CA GLY A 143 9.24 -10.09 -14.63
C GLY A 143 9.47 -10.15 -13.12
N HIS A 144 9.32 -9.03 -12.40
CA HIS A 144 9.51 -8.97 -10.94
C HIS A 144 8.22 -9.19 -10.13
N TYR A 145 7.05 -9.05 -10.78
CA TYR A 145 5.77 -9.34 -10.16
C TYR A 145 5.57 -10.86 -9.96
N ARG A 146 5.02 -11.23 -8.81
CA ARG A 146 4.70 -12.59 -8.40
C ARG A 146 3.26 -12.64 -7.86
N GLY A 147 2.52 -13.63 -8.28
CA GLY A 147 1.10 -13.79 -7.95
C GLY A 147 0.21 -13.75 -9.18
N ASP A 148 -1.10 -13.72 -8.98
CA ASP A 148 -2.07 -13.69 -10.07
C ASP A 148 -2.29 -12.25 -10.56
N PRO A 149 -2.06 -11.92 -11.84
CA PRO A 149 -2.31 -10.59 -12.38
C PRO A 149 -3.78 -10.15 -12.27
N ASN A 150 -4.72 -11.11 -12.23
CA ASN A 150 -6.15 -10.82 -12.14
C ASN A 150 -6.54 -10.17 -10.81
N TRP A 151 -5.68 -10.25 -9.79
CA TRP A 151 -5.88 -9.56 -8.53
C TRP A 151 -5.89 -8.03 -8.68
N PHE A 152 -5.24 -7.50 -9.71
CA PHE A 152 -5.16 -6.05 -9.97
C PHE A 152 -5.85 -5.64 -11.27
N MET A 153 -6.27 -6.60 -12.08
CA MET A 153 -7.03 -6.38 -13.32
C MET A 153 -8.50 -6.10 -12.99
N ASN A 154 -8.81 -4.88 -12.59
CA ASN A 154 -10.17 -4.32 -12.64
C ASN A 154 -10.22 -2.97 -13.36
N CYS A 155 -9.20 -2.64 -14.15
CA CYS A 155 -9.33 -1.60 -15.17
C CYS A 155 -9.85 -2.25 -16.46
N PRO A 156 -10.87 -1.67 -17.14
CA PRO A 156 -11.24 -2.13 -18.47
C PRO A 156 -10.01 -2.06 -19.39
N PRO A 157 -9.91 -2.95 -20.39
CA PRO A 157 -8.75 -2.98 -21.28
C PRO A 157 -8.59 -1.59 -21.87
N THR A 158 -7.45 -0.96 -21.61
CA THR A 158 -7.01 0.17 -22.41
C THR A 158 -6.96 -0.33 -23.84
N SER A 159 -7.80 0.27 -24.70
CA SER A 159 -7.85 0.02 -26.12
C SER A 159 -6.43 -0.05 -26.67
N THR A 160 -5.96 -1.27 -26.91
CA THR A 160 -4.84 -1.51 -27.79
C THR A 160 -5.36 -1.17 -29.17
N VAL A 161 -5.07 0.06 -29.60
CA VAL A 161 -5.22 0.47 -31.00
C VAL A 161 -4.53 -0.58 -31.85
N SER A 162 -5.33 -1.37 -32.56
CA SER A 162 -4.82 -2.31 -33.55
C SER A 162 -4.08 -1.49 -34.60
N PRO A 163 -2.81 -1.80 -34.94
CA PRO A 163 -2.19 -1.21 -36.10
C PRO A 163 -2.96 -1.69 -37.35
N ILE A 164 -3.64 -0.75 -38.00
CA ILE A 164 -4.19 -0.93 -39.34
C ILE A 164 -2.97 -1.10 -40.25
N LEU A 165 -2.77 -2.30 -40.75
CA LEU A 165 -1.84 -2.55 -41.85
C LEU A 165 -2.61 -2.31 -43.15
N GLU A 166 -2.36 -1.14 -43.77
CA GLU A 166 -2.59 -0.90 -45.19
C GLU A 166 -1.49 -1.55 -46.04
#